data_AF-A0A218QV01-F1
#
_entry.id   AF-A0A218QV01-F1
#
_cell.length_a   1.000
_cell.length_b   1.000
_cell.length_c   1.000
_cell.angle_alpha   90.00
_cell.angle_beta   90.00
_cell.angle_gamma   90.00
#
_symmetry.space_group_name_H-M   'P 1'
#
loop_
_entity.id
_entity.type
_entity.pdbx_description
1 polymer ?
#
loop_
_entity_poly.entity_id
_entity_poly.type
_entity_poly.pdbx_seq_one_letter_code
_entity_poly.pdbx_strand_id
1 'polypeptide(L)'
;MQSNLTPEIFLEESQQQQEAVQKPKGRQRKGCLYKYIENKKLKSGAIASYPRVMGHRDPDNPKHWRWGFNWEEKIDGEWKGRSIGSVPIGAIALIQSMQKSNIPLEEIISFIKRSKNKG
;
A
#
# COMPACT_ATOMS: atom_id res chain seq x y z
N MET A 1 -46.30 40.47 24.88
CA MET A 1 -46.48 39.09 24.39
C MET A 1 -45.20 38.32 24.69
N GLN A 2 -45.35 37.15 25.29
CA GLN A 2 -44.30 36.38 25.97
C GLN A 2 -43.06 36.10 25.13
N SER A 3 -41.89 36.30 25.73
CA SER A 3 -40.61 35.67 25.39
C SER A 3 -40.61 34.23 25.90
N ASN A 4 -40.39 33.25 25.02
CA ASN A 4 -40.19 31.86 25.38
C ASN A 4 -38.86 31.32 24.82
N LEU A 5 -37.99 30.94 25.77
CA LEU A 5 -37.24 29.68 25.87
C LEU A 5 -36.01 29.43 24.94
N THR A 6 -34.84 29.54 25.58
CA THR A 6 -33.54 28.84 25.43
C THR A 6 -33.66 27.30 25.28
N PRO A 7 -32.58 26.48 25.08
CA PRO A 7 -31.14 26.76 24.98
C PRO A 7 -30.32 25.89 23.96
N GLU A 8 -29.02 26.21 23.89
CA GLU A 8 -27.86 25.35 23.58
C GLU A 8 -28.06 23.94 23.01
N ILE A 9 -27.56 23.74 21.79
CA ILE A 9 -26.96 22.46 21.34
C ILE A 9 -25.58 22.86 20.81
N PHE A 10 -24.58 22.80 21.68
CA PHE A 10 -23.64 21.68 21.83
C PHE A 10 -22.67 21.57 20.65
N LEU A 11 -21.39 21.78 21.00
CA LEU A 11 -20.12 21.47 20.33
C LEU A 11 -20.23 20.76 18.96
N GLU A 12 -19.44 21.21 17.98
CA GLU A 12 -18.06 20.72 17.82
C GLU A 12 -17.40 21.39 16.61
N GLU A 13 -16.40 22.23 16.90
CA GLU A 13 -15.39 22.64 15.94
C GLU A 13 -14.31 21.55 15.92
N SER A 14 -13.69 21.33 14.76
CA SER A 14 -12.71 20.28 14.42
C SER A 14 -13.38 18.96 13.99
N GLN A 15 -13.13 18.39 12.81
CA GLN A 15 -11.94 18.38 11.98
C GLN A 15 -12.41 18.20 10.52
N GLN A 16 -11.85 19.00 9.61
CA GLN A 16 -12.08 18.90 8.17
C GLN A 16 -11.81 17.47 7.68
N GLN A 17 -12.88 16.70 7.51
CA GLN A 17 -12.88 15.44 6.79
C GLN A 17 -12.52 15.76 5.33
N GLN A 18 -11.31 15.38 4.93
CA GLN A 18 -10.93 15.36 3.52
C GLN A 18 -11.78 14.29 2.82
N GLU A 19 -12.88 14.71 2.22
CA GLU A 19 -13.62 13.92 1.23
C GLU A 19 -12.70 13.62 0.04
N ALA A 20 -12.16 12.41 0.01
CA ALA A 20 -11.45 11.92 -1.16
C ALA A 20 -12.46 11.56 -2.26
N VAL A 21 -12.75 12.54 -3.12
CA VAL A 21 -13.35 12.34 -4.44
C VAL A 21 -12.53 11.29 -5.19
N GLN A 22 -13.07 10.10 -5.44
CA GLN A 22 -12.44 9.11 -6.33
C GLN A 22 -13.32 8.81 -7.54
N LYS A 23 -12.96 9.50 -8.63
CA LYS A 23 -13.30 9.23 -10.03
C LYS A 23 -13.19 7.71 -10.35
N PRO A 24 -13.97 7.16 -11.29
CA PRO A 24 -13.86 5.76 -11.69
C PRO A 24 -12.48 5.51 -12.33
N LYS A 25 -11.54 5.00 -11.55
CA LYS A 25 -10.22 4.59 -12.03
C LYS A 25 -10.39 3.35 -12.90
N GLY A 26 -9.91 3.39 -14.15
CA GLY A 26 -9.75 2.19 -14.97
C GLY A 26 -8.98 1.15 -14.15
N ARG A 27 -9.64 0.02 -13.85
CA ARG A 27 -9.14 -1.00 -12.91
C ARG A 27 -7.79 -1.54 -13.37
N GLN A 28 -6.83 -1.59 -12.44
CA GLN A 28 -5.44 -1.92 -12.73
C GLN A 28 -5.27 -3.41 -13.07
N ARG A 29 -5.43 -3.78 -14.35
CA ARG A 29 -4.93 -5.07 -14.86
C ARG A 29 -3.39 -5.14 -14.86
N LYS A 30 -2.69 -4.00 -14.89
CA LYS A 30 -1.23 -3.94 -14.78
C LYS A 30 -0.89 -3.84 -13.29
N GLY A 31 -0.64 -4.97 -12.64
CA GLY A 31 -0.31 -5.02 -11.20
C GLY A 31 0.77 -4.02 -10.77
N CYS A 32 0.76 -3.63 -9.50
CA CYS A 32 1.53 -2.52 -8.97
C CYS A 32 2.52 -2.96 -7.88
N LEU A 33 3.74 -2.45 -7.93
CA LEU A 33 4.68 -2.52 -6.83
C LEU A 33 4.33 -1.45 -5.80
N TYR A 34 4.33 -1.82 -4.52
CA TYR A 34 4.11 -0.87 -3.43
C TYR A 34 5.16 -1.00 -2.34
N LYS A 35 5.49 0.14 -1.74
CA LYS A 35 6.39 0.27 -0.59
C LYS A 35 5.55 0.15 0.69
N TYR A 36 6.07 -0.52 1.70
CA TYR A 36 5.46 -0.52 3.03
C TYR A 36 6.52 -0.62 4.14
N ILE A 37 6.09 -0.31 5.36
CA ILE A 37 6.88 -0.49 6.58
C ILE A 37 6.22 -1.60 7.39
N GLU A 38 7.03 -2.53 7.86
CA GLU A 38 6.57 -3.58 8.76
C GLU A 38 6.86 -3.18 10.21
N ASN A 39 5.81 -3.00 11.01
CA ASN A 39 5.93 -2.66 12.43
C ASN A 39 5.81 -3.93 13.27
N LYS A 40 6.77 -4.15 14.16
CA LYS A 40 6.79 -5.28 15.11
C LYS A 40 6.89 -4.77 16.53
N LYS A 41 6.00 -5.23 17.40
CA LYS A 41 6.10 -4.99 18.85
C LYS A 41 7.21 -5.87 19.44
N LEU A 42 8.15 -5.27 20.14
CA LEU A 42 9.25 -5.95 20.81
C LEU A 42 8.81 -6.49 22.17
N LYS A 43 9.61 -7.39 22.77
CA LYS A 43 9.38 -7.91 24.13
C LYS A 43 9.34 -6.79 25.18
N SER A 44 10.08 -5.71 24.97
CA SER A 44 10.07 -4.51 25.81
C SER A 44 8.78 -3.68 25.68
N GLY A 45 7.86 -4.03 24.78
CA GLY A 45 6.67 -3.25 24.47
C GLY A 45 6.87 -2.17 23.40
N ALA A 46 8.12 -1.80 23.09
CA ALA A 46 8.44 -0.81 22.07
C ALA A 46 8.08 -1.28 20.65
N ILE A 47 7.77 -0.35 19.73
CA ILE A 47 7.53 -0.66 18.32
C ILE A 47 8.82 -0.49 17.52
N ALA A 48 9.14 -1.51 16.73
CA ALA A 48 10.24 -1.53 15.78
C ALA A 48 9.71 -1.51 14.35
N SER A 49 10.17 -0.56 13.54
CA SER A 49 9.84 -0.49 12.11
C SER A 49 10.93 -1.12 11.26
N TYR A 50 10.53 -1.88 10.25
CA TYR A 50 11.43 -2.58 9.32
C TYR A 50 11.18 -2.16 7.86
N PRO A 51 12.24 -2.02 7.04
CA PRO A 51 13.66 -2.17 7.39
C PRO A 51 14.14 -1.16 8.42
N ARG A 52 15.16 -1.54 9.19
CA ARG A 52 15.83 -0.62 10.11
C ARG A 52 16.63 0.37 9.28
N VAL A 53 16.30 1.64 9.40
CA VAL A 53 16.95 2.75 8.70
C VAL A 53 17.37 3.76 9.76
N MET A 54 18.63 4.19 9.73
CA MET A 54 19.12 5.27 10.58
C MET A 54 18.78 6.60 9.92
N GLY A 55 18.16 7.52 10.67
CA GLY A 55 17.72 8.81 10.15
C GLY A 55 16.45 8.73 9.27
N HIS A 56 16.35 9.62 8.29
CA HIS A 56 15.19 9.74 7.42
C HIS A 56 15.18 8.67 6.32
N ARG A 57 14.00 8.14 5.99
CA ARG A 57 13.83 7.24 4.86
C ARG A 57 13.85 8.02 3.55
N ASP A 58 14.88 7.79 2.76
CA ASP A 58 14.88 8.10 1.33
C ASP A 58 13.72 7.36 0.59
N PRO A 59 12.77 8.09 -0.04
CA PRO A 59 11.71 7.50 -0.84
C PRO A 59 12.22 6.65 -2.00
N ASP A 60 13.34 6.99 -2.62
CA ASP A 60 13.83 6.35 -3.84
C ASP A 60 14.80 5.21 -3.57
N ASN A 61 15.35 5.11 -2.36
CA ASN A 61 16.20 3.99 -1.96
C ASN A 61 15.39 2.72 -1.67
N PRO A 62 15.50 1.65 -2.49
CA PRO A 62 14.69 0.45 -2.29
C PRO A 62 15.00 -0.30 -0.99
N LYS A 63 16.19 -0.10 -0.40
CA LYS A 63 16.58 -0.76 0.86
C LYS A 63 15.86 -0.18 2.09
N HIS A 64 15.23 0.99 1.95
CA HIS A 64 14.54 1.67 3.05
C HIS A 64 13.09 1.18 3.25
N TRP A 65 12.62 0.28 2.38
CA TRP A 65 11.24 -0.16 2.33
C TRP A 65 11.14 -1.68 2.29
N ARG A 66 10.07 -2.23 2.85
CA ARG A 66 9.57 -3.52 2.41
C ARG A 66 8.82 -3.30 1.09
N TRP A 67 8.79 -4.34 0.27
CA TRP A 67 8.16 -4.28 -1.03
C TRP A 67 7.11 -5.36 -1.17
N GLY A 68 5.97 -4.99 -1.73
CA GLY A 68 4.91 -5.90 -2.12
C GLY A 68 4.51 -5.63 -3.56
N PHE A 69 3.75 -6.57 -4.12
CA PHE A 69 3.15 -6.45 -5.44
C PHE A 69 1.66 -6.81 -5.35
N ASN A 70 0.77 -5.99 -5.89
CA ASN A 70 -0.67 -6.26 -5.89
C ASN A 70 -1.29 -6.17 -7.29
N TRP A 71 -2.40 -6.87 -7.50
CA TRP A 71 -3.18 -6.82 -8.75
C TRP A 71 -4.63 -7.21 -8.47
N GLU A 72 -5.50 -6.94 -9.44
CA GLU A 72 -6.88 -7.44 -9.42
C GLU A 72 -7.01 -8.59 -10.42
N GLU A 73 -7.72 -9.64 -10.03
CA GLU A 73 -8.03 -10.80 -10.86
C GLU A 73 -9.54 -11.04 -10.83
N LYS A 74 -10.13 -11.38 -11.97
CA LYS A 74 -11.57 -11.67 -12.07
C LYS A 74 -11.77 -13.17 -11.87
N ILE A 75 -12.50 -13.55 -10.82
CA ILE A 75 -12.78 -14.94 -10.42
C ILE A 75 -14.29 -15.06 -10.24
N ASP A 76 -14.91 -15.97 -11.00
CA ASP A 76 -16.37 -16.21 -10.96
C ASP A 76 -17.21 -14.94 -11.16
N GLY A 77 -16.76 -14.06 -12.06
CA GLY A 77 -17.44 -12.80 -12.35
C GLY A 77 -17.07 -11.64 -11.41
N GLU A 78 -16.43 -11.92 -10.28
CA GLU A 78 -16.07 -10.92 -9.26
C GLU A 78 -14.61 -10.49 -9.35
N TRP A 79 -14.33 -9.22 -9.08
CA TRP A 79 -12.96 -8.71 -8.99
C TRP A 79 -12.42 -8.95 -7.57
N LYS A 80 -11.30 -9.67 -7.49
CA LYS A 80 -10.63 -9.97 -6.23
C LYS A 80 -9.23 -9.36 -6.22
N GLY A 81 -8.92 -8.65 -5.13
CA GLY A 81 -7.58 -8.14 -4.88
C GLY A 81 -6.63 -9.28 -4.50
N ARG A 82 -5.47 -9.31 -5.14
CA ARG A 82 -4.39 -10.25 -4.86
C ARG A 82 -3.13 -9.47 -4.51
N SER A 83 -2.29 -10.08 -3.67
CA SER A 83 -0.99 -9.50 -3.33
C SER A 83 0.07 -10.56 -3.10
N ILE A 84 1.31 -10.20 -3.36
CA ILE A 84 2.52 -10.89 -2.95
C ILE A 84 3.29 -9.94 -2.05
N GLY A 85 3.34 -10.25 -0.75
CA GLY A 85 4.22 -9.57 0.18
C GLY A 85 5.68 -10.03 0.05
N SER A 86 6.59 -9.26 0.67
CA SER A 86 8.02 -9.59 0.75
C SER A 86 8.68 -9.87 -0.60
N VAL A 87 8.49 -8.95 -1.56
CA VAL A 87 9.23 -8.95 -2.82
C VAL A 87 10.72 -8.66 -2.54
N PRO A 88 11.67 -9.47 -3.04
CA PRO A 88 13.09 -9.24 -2.80
C PRO A 88 13.57 -7.90 -3.35
N ILE A 89 14.41 -7.18 -2.58
CA ILE A 89 14.96 -5.88 -3.00
C ILE A 89 15.72 -5.98 -4.34
N GLY A 90 16.48 -7.06 -4.53
CA GLY A 90 17.22 -7.30 -5.78
C GLY A 90 16.33 -7.50 -7.01
N ALA A 91 15.04 -7.77 -6.83
CA ALA A 91 14.08 -7.97 -7.92
C ALA A 91 13.39 -6.66 -8.36
N ILE A 92 13.46 -5.59 -7.56
CA ILE A 92 12.64 -4.37 -7.75
C ILE A 92 12.93 -3.68 -9.08
N ALA A 93 14.20 -3.43 -9.40
CA ALA A 93 14.57 -2.76 -10.64
C ALA A 93 14.12 -3.55 -11.88
N LEU A 94 14.21 -4.88 -11.83
CA LEU A 94 13.79 -5.74 -12.93
C LEU A 94 12.26 -5.75 -13.08
N ILE A 95 11.50 -5.83 -11.99
CA ILE A 95 10.02 -5.75 -12.05
C ILE A 95 9.57 -4.41 -12.63
N GLN A 96 10.20 -3.30 -12.22
CA GLN A 96 9.91 -1.98 -12.79
C GLN A 96 10.23 -1.93 -14.29
N SER A 97 11.32 -2.56 -14.72
CA SER A 97 11.67 -2.69 -16.15
C SER A 97 10.62 -3.52 -16.92
N MET A 98 10.16 -4.63 -16.35
CA MET A 98 9.09 -5.46 -16.92
C MET A 98 7.78 -4.67 -17.08
N GLN A 99 7.40 -3.87 -16.08
CA GLN A 99 6.23 -3.00 -16.15
C GLN A 99 6.36 -1.95 -17.25
N LYS A 100 7.53 -1.30 -17.38
CA LYS A 100 7.81 -0.31 -18.44
C LYS A 100 7.78 -0.92 -19.83
N SER A 101 8.23 -2.17 -19.96
CA SER A 101 8.28 -2.91 -21.23
C SER A 101 6.96 -3.59 -21.60
N ASN A 102 5.87 -3.34 -20.83
CA ASN A 102 4.56 -3.97 -21.01
C ASN A 102 4.61 -5.52 -21.03
N ILE A 103 5.49 -6.12 -20.23
CA ILE A 103 5.50 -7.57 -20.02
C ILE A 103 4.16 -8.01 -19.41
N PRO A 104 3.59 -9.16 -19.80
CA PRO A 104 2.33 -9.66 -19.24
C PRO A 104 2.35 -9.77 -17.72
N LEU A 105 1.20 -9.50 -17.09
CA LEU A 105 1.06 -9.53 -15.63
C LEU A 105 1.45 -10.91 -15.06
N GLU A 106 1.03 -11.97 -15.73
CA GLU A 106 1.22 -13.36 -15.35
C GLU A 106 2.72 -13.71 -15.33
N GLU A 107 3.49 -13.16 -16.27
CA GLU A 107 4.94 -13.31 -16.30
C GLU A 107 5.62 -12.55 -15.16
N ILE A 108 5.18 -11.33 -14.86
CA ILE A 108 5.67 -10.55 -13.71
C ILE A 108 5.38 -11.30 -12.39
N ILE A 109 4.15 -11.78 -12.21
CA ILE A 109 3.75 -12.57 -11.02
C ILE A 109 4.63 -13.82 -10.90
N SER A 110 4.81 -14.55 -12.00
CA SER A 110 5.60 -15.78 -12.02
C SER A 110 7.07 -15.51 -11.70
N PHE A 111 7.63 -14.43 -12.24
CA PHE A 111 8.97 -13.97 -11.91
C PHE A 111 9.11 -13.65 -10.41
N ILE A 112 8.18 -12.88 -9.84
CA ILE A 112 8.20 -12.52 -8.42
C ILE A 112 8.15 -13.78 -7.55
N LYS A 113 7.23 -14.72 -7.84
CA LYS A 113 7.11 -15.98 -7.10
C LYS A 113 8.42 -16.79 -7.14
N ARG A 114 9.07 -16.91 -8.30
CA ARG A 114 10.37 -17.60 -8.42
C ARG A 114 11.50 -16.88 -7.68
N SER A 115 11.51 -15.55 -7.70
CA SER A 115 12.54 -14.74 -7.04
C SER A 115 12.57 -14.92 -5.52
N LYS A 116 11.43 -15.26 -4.91
CA LYS A 116 11.30 -15.49 -3.46
C LYS A 116 11.86 -16.85 -3.02
N ASN A 117 11.90 -17.84 -3.89
CA ASN A 117 12.34 -19.21 -3.56
C ASN A 117 13.86 -19.41 -3.69
N LYS A 118 14.61 -18.37 -4.06
CA LYS A 118 16.07 -18.42 -4.20
C LYS A 118 16.82 -17.85 -2.98
N GLY A 119 16.14 -17.73 -1.84
CA GLY A 119 16.69 -17.20 -0.58
C GLY A 119 16.74 -18.24 0.50
#